data_AF-A0A673H923-F1
#
_entry.id   AF-A0A673H923-F1
#
_cell.length_a   1.000
_cell.length_b   1.000
_cell.length_c   1.000
_cell.angle_alpha   90.00
_cell.angle_beta   90.00
_cell.angle_gamma   90.00
#
_symmetry.space_group_name_H-M   'P 1'
#
loop_
_entity.id
_entity.type
_entity.pdbx_description
1 polymer ?
#
loop_
_entity_poly.entity_id
_entity_poly.type
_entity_poly.pdbx_seq_one_letter_code
_entity_poly.pdbx_strand_id
1 'polypeptide(L)'
;MGRTLAEPSDRKIEMEARSSYRRILTDSARKLNAQGSQLGACIEKARPYYEARRLAKEAQQETQKAALRYERAVSMHTAAREMVYVAEQGLLADRNTLDPTWQEMLNHATAKVNEAEEERLRSEREHQHVTQLCQEAEARVQTLQKALKRVIIKSKPYFELKAQFNHILEEHKSKVVQLEERVAKVKTRYSVALRNLEQISEQIHAQRGRIRAARERNRARGGRSSPVGAESEGVIQSGVYAGVVANPLMDNDWADQEKTRQWVEKHRDAGWGRRERAEKAGSDSMSVISLQTIASDLEKFDSVEHLGDLSDVGSIIGEEKEKGASGADRQQRDRERESFVKQHHRSISL
;
A
#
# COMPACT_ATOMS: atom_id res chain seq x y z
N MET A 1 10.63 -18.95 -32.67
CA MET A 1 10.66 -17.52 -32.27
C MET A 1 9.59 -17.31 -31.21
N GLY A 2 9.93 -16.74 -30.04
CA GLY A 2 8.98 -16.52 -28.94
C GLY A 2 9.68 -16.38 -27.58
N ARG A 3 10.73 -15.55 -27.51
CA ARG A 3 11.38 -15.22 -26.23
C ARG A 3 10.43 -14.34 -25.42
N THR A 4 9.88 -14.87 -24.35
CA THR A 4 9.14 -14.14 -23.31
C THR A 4 10.12 -13.30 -22.49
N LEU A 5 10.39 -12.07 -22.93
CA LEU A 5 11.45 -11.17 -22.41
C LEU A 5 11.06 -10.33 -21.17
N ALA A 6 9.81 -10.42 -20.66
CA ALA A 6 9.35 -9.55 -19.59
C ALA A 6 9.67 -10.07 -18.16
N GLU A 7 9.54 -11.37 -17.90
CA GLU A 7 9.76 -11.97 -16.56
C GLU A 7 11.23 -11.91 -16.06
N PRO A 8 12.27 -12.15 -16.89
CA PRO A 8 13.66 -12.12 -16.42
C PRO A 8 14.13 -10.71 -16.06
N SER A 9 13.64 -9.70 -16.78
CA SER A 9 14.05 -8.31 -16.63
C SER A 9 13.50 -7.71 -15.33
N ASP A 10 12.20 -7.90 -15.06
CA ASP A 10 11.57 -7.37 -13.84
C ASP A 10 12.10 -8.06 -12.56
N ARG A 11 12.37 -9.37 -12.60
CA ARG A 11 13.01 -10.09 -11.49
C ARG A 11 14.44 -9.62 -11.25
N LYS A 12 15.20 -9.30 -12.30
CA LYS A 12 16.55 -8.76 -12.17
C LYS A 12 16.53 -7.38 -11.50
N ILE A 13 15.61 -6.51 -11.90
CA ILE A 13 15.40 -5.19 -11.30
C ILE A 13 14.98 -5.31 -9.82
N GLU A 14 14.06 -6.22 -9.48
CA GLU A 14 13.67 -6.52 -8.10
C GLU A 14 14.89 -6.93 -7.24
N MET A 15 15.73 -7.82 -7.77
CA MET A 15 16.93 -8.31 -7.07
C MET A 15 17.99 -7.21 -6.89
N GLU A 16 18.18 -6.34 -7.88
CA GLU A 16 19.04 -5.16 -7.80
C GLU A 16 18.52 -4.16 -6.76
N ALA A 17 17.22 -3.89 -6.74
CA ALA A 17 16.58 -3.01 -5.74
C ALA A 17 16.76 -3.56 -4.32
N ARG A 18 16.55 -4.86 -4.10
CA ARG A 18 16.80 -5.53 -2.81
C ARG A 18 18.27 -5.44 -2.39
N SER A 19 19.19 -5.60 -3.33
CA SER A 19 20.63 -5.50 -3.05
C SER A 19 21.05 -4.08 -2.70
N SER A 20 20.49 -3.09 -3.39
CA SER A 20 20.67 -1.67 -3.07
C SER A 20 20.14 -1.32 -1.69
N TYR A 21 18.91 -1.75 -1.36
CA TYR A 21 18.32 -1.56 -0.03
C TYR A 21 19.19 -2.15 1.08
N ARG A 22 19.66 -3.40 0.92
CA ARG A 22 20.58 -4.04 1.89
C ARG A 22 21.88 -3.24 2.05
N ARG A 23 22.47 -2.74 0.95
CA ARG A 23 23.70 -1.94 1.03
C ARG A 23 23.48 -0.65 1.82
N ILE A 24 22.40 0.07 1.53
CA ILE A 24 22.06 1.32 2.22
C ILE A 24 21.83 1.06 3.71
N LEU A 25 21.15 -0.04 4.05
CA LEU A 25 20.92 -0.46 5.42
C LEU A 25 22.21 -0.73 6.19
N THR A 26 23.15 -1.46 5.58
CA THR A 26 24.47 -1.71 6.21
C THR A 26 25.27 -0.42 6.33
N ASP A 27 25.25 0.45 5.33
CA ASP A 27 25.96 1.73 5.33
C ASP A 27 25.41 2.70 6.38
N SER A 28 24.07 2.80 6.49
CA SER A 28 23.40 3.63 7.49
C SER A 28 23.67 3.13 8.90
N ALA A 29 23.59 1.83 9.14
CA ALA A 29 23.91 1.22 10.43
C ALA A 29 25.36 1.51 10.85
N ARG A 30 26.33 1.39 9.94
CA ARG A 30 27.74 1.71 10.22
C ARG A 30 27.93 3.19 10.60
N LYS A 31 27.31 4.10 9.85
CA LYS A 31 27.41 5.55 10.10
C LYS A 31 26.74 5.97 11.40
N LEU A 32 25.56 5.41 11.70
CA LEU A 32 24.85 5.67 12.96
C LEU A 32 25.61 5.09 14.16
N ASN A 33 26.21 3.91 14.04
CA ASN A 33 27.04 3.35 15.09
C ASN A 33 28.28 4.21 15.38
N ALA A 34 28.94 4.74 14.34
CA ALA A 34 30.08 5.64 14.51
C ALA A 34 29.70 6.91 15.29
N GLN A 35 28.57 7.54 14.95
CA GLN A 35 28.05 8.69 15.73
C GLN A 35 27.57 8.29 17.12
N GLY A 36 26.98 7.10 17.24
CA GLY A 36 26.53 6.52 18.52
C GLY A 36 27.68 6.36 19.51
N SER A 37 28.83 5.85 19.05
CA SER A 37 30.04 5.72 19.87
C SER A 37 30.61 7.07 20.31
N GLN A 38 30.50 8.12 19.49
CA GLN A 38 30.97 9.48 19.85
C GLN A 38 30.08 10.17 20.89
N LEU A 39 28.77 9.91 20.84
CA LEU A 39 27.78 10.59 21.67
C LEU A 39 27.45 9.82 22.96
N GLY A 40 27.52 8.50 22.94
CA GLY A 40 27.30 7.62 24.09
C GLY A 40 25.96 7.87 24.79
N ALA A 41 25.99 8.01 26.13
CA ALA A 41 24.79 8.12 26.98
C ALA A 41 23.91 9.36 26.72
N CYS A 42 24.36 10.34 25.93
CA CYS A 42 23.52 11.51 25.62
C CYS A 42 22.38 11.16 24.65
N ILE A 43 22.52 10.13 23.82
CA ILE A 43 21.44 9.67 22.92
C ILE A 43 20.30 9.09 23.76
N GLU A 44 20.60 8.16 24.67
CA GLU A 44 19.60 7.54 25.55
C GLU A 44 18.83 8.56 26.39
N LYS A 45 19.55 9.55 26.94
CA LYS A 45 18.94 10.62 27.73
C LYS A 45 18.07 11.56 26.91
N ALA A 46 18.30 11.69 25.59
CA ALA A 46 17.51 12.52 24.71
C ALA A 46 16.24 11.81 24.19
N ARG A 47 16.21 10.46 24.17
CA ARG A 47 15.10 9.67 23.61
C ARG A 47 13.70 10.10 24.10
N PRO A 48 13.46 10.32 25.42
CA PRO A 48 12.14 10.70 25.90
C PRO A 48 11.62 12.01 25.28
N TYR A 49 12.52 12.96 24.99
CA TYR A 49 12.15 14.21 24.34
C TYR A 49 11.72 13.99 22.89
N TYR A 50 12.50 13.23 22.10
CA TYR A 50 12.18 12.95 20.71
C TYR A 50 10.92 12.10 20.57
N GLU A 51 10.71 11.12 21.46
CA GLU A 51 9.49 10.32 21.50
C GLU A 51 8.27 11.16 21.86
N ALA A 52 8.35 11.99 22.91
CA ALA A 52 7.26 12.90 23.27
C ALA A 52 6.95 13.88 22.13
N ARG A 53 7.98 14.37 21.41
CA ARG A 53 7.80 15.28 20.27
C ARG A 53 7.11 14.60 19.10
N ARG A 54 7.45 13.34 18.83
CA ARG A 54 6.75 12.51 17.84
C ARG A 54 5.27 12.32 18.20
N LEU A 55 4.98 11.97 19.46
CA LEU A 55 3.61 11.81 19.95
C LEU A 55 2.80 13.11 19.87
N ALA A 56 3.40 14.26 20.19
CA ALA A 56 2.74 15.56 20.05
C ALA A 56 2.40 15.86 18.58
N LYS A 57 3.30 15.55 17.63
CA LYS A 57 3.06 15.70 16.19
C LYS A 57 1.89 14.80 15.72
N GLU A 58 1.85 13.56 16.19
CA GLU A 58 0.78 12.60 15.90
C GLU A 58 -0.57 13.09 16.45
N ALA A 59 -0.60 13.56 17.70
CA ALA A 59 -1.79 14.16 18.31
C ALA A 59 -2.24 15.44 17.58
N GLN A 60 -1.30 16.27 17.12
CA GLN A 60 -1.61 17.47 16.32
C GLN A 60 -2.23 17.09 14.97
N GLN A 61 -1.70 16.09 14.27
CA GLN A 61 -2.28 15.60 13.02
C GLN A 61 -3.68 15.03 13.24
N GLU A 62 -3.90 14.27 14.31
CA GLU A 62 -5.24 13.77 14.61
C GLU A 62 -6.21 14.89 15.01
N THR A 63 -5.73 15.91 15.72
CA THR A 63 -6.50 17.13 16.02
C THR A 63 -6.95 17.82 14.73
N GLN A 64 -6.04 17.98 13.76
CA GLN A 64 -6.37 18.57 12.46
C GLN A 64 -7.39 17.74 11.70
N LYS A 65 -7.26 16.41 11.67
CA LYS A 65 -8.26 15.53 11.03
C LYS A 65 -9.62 15.63 11.74
N ALA A 66 -9.65 15.64 13.07
CA ALA A 66 -10.88 15.81 13.84
C ALA A 66 -11.52 17.18 13.60
N ALA A 67 -10.71 18.25 13.48
CA ALA A 67 -11.19 19.59 13.12
C ALA A 67 -11.86 19.58 11.74
N LEU A 68 -11.23 18.98 10.72
CA LEU A 68 -11.81 18.87 9.38
C LEU A 68 -13.11 18.04 9.36
N ARG A 69 -13.22 17.01 10.22
CA ARG A 69 -14.47 16.24 10.39
C ARG A 69 -15.56 17.10 11.01
N TYR A 70 -15.24 17.86 12.06
CA TYR A 70 -16.17 18.79 12.69
C TYR A 70 -16.63 19.89 11.72
N GLU A 71 -15.71 20.52 10.98
CA GLU A 71 -16.04 21.52 9.95
C GLU A 71 -17.00 20.95 8.88
N ARG A 72 -16.75 19.73 8.43
CA ARG A 72 -17.66 19.03 7.50
C ARG A 72 -19.03 18.80 8.14
N ALA A 73 -19.09 18.35 9.38
CA ALA A 73 -20.36 18.13 10.09
C ALA A 73 -21.15 19.44 10.28
N VAL A 74 -20.47 20.54 10.63
CA VAL A 74 -21.05 21.89 10.70
C VAL A 74 -21.62 22.29 9.33
N SER A 75 -20.85 22.14 8.25
CA SER A 75 -21.32 22.47 6.90
C SER A 75 -22.54 21.64 6.49
N MET A 76 -22.56 20.35 6.82
CA MET A 76 -23.72 19.49 6.56
C MET A 76 -24.95 19.91 7.37
N HIS A 77 -24.77 20.29 8.64
CA HIS A 77 -25.86 20.80 9.48
C HIS A 77 -26.42 22.12 8.93
N THR A 78 -25.57 23.06 8.52
CA THR A 78 -26.01 24.32 7.89
C THR A 78 -26.82 24.07 6.62
N ALA A 79 -26.35 23.19 5.73
CA ALA A 79 -27.08 22.81 4.53
C ALA A 79 -28.43 22.12 4.85
N ALA A 80 -28.47 21.30 5.91
CA ALA A 80 -29.72 20.69 6.38
C ALA A 80 -30.72 21.74 6.87
N ARG A 81 -30.26 22.76 7.60
CA ARG A 81 -31.10 23.88 8.04
C ARG A 81 -31.64 24.69 6.87
N GLU A 82 -30.83 24.94 5.84
CA GLU A 82 -31.26 25.61 4.62
C GLU A 82 -32.35 24.83 3.89
N MET A 83 -32.26 23.48 3.85
CA MET A 83 -33.31 22.64 3.28
C MET A 83 -34.65 22.79 4.02
N VAL A 84 -34.64 22.83 5.36
CA VAL A 84 -35.85 23.09 6.15
C VAL A 84 -36.40 24.48 5.86
N TYR A 85 -35.53 25.50 5.84
CA TYR A 85 -35.94 26.88 5.55
C TYR A 85 -36.62 27.01 4.19
N VAL A 86 -36.07 26.40 3.13
CA VAL A 86 -36.69 26.41 1.79
C VAL A 86 -38.04 25.66 1.79
N ALA A 87 -38.13 24.52 2.48
CA ALA A 87 -39.38 23.77 2.61
C ALA A 87 -40.47 24.59 3.33
N GLU A 88 -40.11 25.33 4.38
CA GLU A 88 -41.03 26.22 5.12
C GLU A 88 -41.51 27.40 4.26
N GLN A 89 -40.62 28.01 3.46
CA GLN A 89 -41.00 29.07 2.53
C GLN A 89 -41.96 28.57 1.45
N GLY A 90 -41.73 27.38 0.91
CA GLY A 90 -42.64 26.74 -0.06
C GLY A 90 -44.04 26.51 0.51
N LEU A 91 -44.13 26.06 1.78
CA LEU A 91 -45.39 25.85 2.48
C LEU A 91 -46.16 27.16 2.76
N LEU A 92 -45.46 28.25 3.08
CA LEU A 92 -46.07 29.56 3.31
C LEU A 92 -46.57 30.22 2.02
N ALA A 93 -45.94 29.93 0.89
CA ALA A 93 -46.32 30.45 -0.43
C ALA A 93 -47.57 29.77 -0.99
N ASP A 94 -47.77 28.47 -0.70
CA ASP A 94 -48.90 27.69 -1.23
C ASP A 94 -49.95 27.39 -0.13
N ARG A 95 -50.84 28.35 0.10
CA ARG A 95 -51.81 28.36 1.23
C ARG A 95 -52.87 27.24 1.20
N ASN A 96 -52.92 26.42 0.15
CA ASN A 96 -53.99 25.45 -0.12
C ASN A 96 -53.53 23.98 -0.22
N THR A 97 -52.27 23.65 0.05
CA THR A 97 -51.75 22.26 -0.08
C THR A 97 -51.07 21.79 1.21
N LEU A 98 -51.87 21.52 2.24
CA LEU A 98 -51.51 20.51 3.24
C LEU A 98 -51.63 19.11 2.61
N ASP A 99 -50.85 18.86 1.56
CA ASP A 99 -50.75 17.55 0.92
C ASP A 99 -49.91 16.63 1.82
N PRO A 100 -50.32 15.38 2.09
CA PRO A 100 -49.54 14.43 2.89
C PRO A 100 -48.08 14.28 2.43
N THR A 101 -47.80 14.44 1.13
CA THR A 101 -46.44 14.37 0.57
C THR A 101 -45.52 15.50 1.05
N TRP A 102 -46.05 16.72 1.25
CA TRP A 102 -45.30 17.86 1.77
C TRP A 102 -45.05 17.73 3.28
N GLN A 103 -46.00 17.19 4.03
CA GLN A 103 -45.81 16.88 5.44
C GLN A 103 -44.71 15.82 5.64
N GLU A 104 -44.67 14.79 4.79
CA GLU A 104 -43.58 13.81 4.77
C GLU A 104 -42.23 14.44 4.40
N MET A 105 -42.20 15.36 3.43
CA MET A 105 -40.99 16.10 3.06
C MET A 105 -40.43 16.94 4.21
N LEU A 106 -41.29 17.67 4.93
CA LEU A 106 -40.89 18.47 6.08
C LEU A 106 -40.39 17.57 7.22
N ASN A 107 -41.11 16.50 7.52
CA ASN A 107 -40.69 15.52 8.52
C ASN A 107 -39.31 14.91 8.19
N HIS A 108 -39.05 14.60 6.92
CA HIS A 108 -37.75 14.11 6.47
C HIS A 108 -36.64 15.18 6.62
N ALA A 109 -36.92 16.42 6.22
CA ALA A 109 -35.98 17.53 6.37
C ALA A 109 -35.65 17.80 7.85
N THR A 110 -36.65 17.80 8.73
CA THR A 110 -36.47 17.95 10.18
C THR A 110 -35.68 16.78 10.78
N ALA A 111 -35.99 15.54 10.39
CA ALA A 111 -35.22 14.36 10.83
C ALA A 111 -33.74 14.47 10.42
N LYS A 112 -33.48 14.93 9.20
CA LYS A 112 -32.12 15.13 8.68
C LYS A 112 -31.35 16.26 9.38
N VAL A 113 -32.04 17.33 9.79
CA VAL A 113 -31.44 18.38 10.63
C VAL A 113 -31.04 17.84 11.99
N ASN A 114 -31.90 17.02 12.62
CA ASN A 114 -31.59 16.40 13.90
C ASN A 114 -30.39 15.45 13.80
N GLU A 115 -30.35 14.59 12.77
CA GLU A 115 -29.22 13.70 12.51
C GLU A 115 -27.91 14.47 12.28
N ALA A 116 -27.96 15.53 11.47
CA ALA A 116 -26.79 16.37 11.20
C ALA A 116 -26.32 17.13 12.45
N GLU A 117 -27.24 17.56 13.32
CA GLU A 117 -26.92 18.20 14.59
C GLU A 117 -26.28 17.22 15.58
N GLU A 118 -26.78 15.99 15.67
CA GLU A 118 -26.18 14.95 16.50
C GLU A 118 -24.75 14.61 16.05
N GLU A 119 -24.51 14.51 14.74
CA GLU A 119 -23.17 14.31 14.18
C GLU A 119 -22.26 15.52 14.45
N ARG A 120 -22.77 16.76 14.34
CA ARG A 120 -22.04 17.98 14.72
C ARG A 120 -21.61 17.95 16.18
N LEU A 121 -22.50 17.61 17.10
CA LEU A 121 -22.20 17.53 18.54
C LEU A 121 -21.27 16.36 18.90
N ARG A 122 -21.32 15.24 18.18
CA ARG A 122 -20.36 14.14 18.35
C ARG A 122 -18.97 14.55 17.89
N SER A 123 -18.85 15.05 16.66
CA SER A 123 -17.57 15.50 16.09
C SER A 123 -16.95 16.68 16.86
N GLU A 124 -17.77 17.58 17.43
CA GLU A 124 -17.30 18.64 18.32
C GLU A 124 -16.63 18.09 19.58
N ARG A 125 -17.29 17.16 20.28
CA ARG A 125 -16.75 16.55 21.50
C ARG A 125 -15.46 15.78 21.21
N GLU A 126 -15.40 15.06 20.10
CA GLU A 126 -14.18 14.38 19.65
C GLU A 126 -13.05 15.37 19.36
N HIS A 127 -13.34 16.44 18.61
CA HIS A 127 -12.35 17.49 18.34
C HIS A 127 -11.83 18.15 19.63
N GLN A 128 -12.72 18.48 20.56
CA GLN A 128 -12.34 19.03 21.86
C GLN A 128 -11.45 18.07 22.66
N HIS A 129 -11.82 16.79 22.72
CA HIS A 129 -11.04 15.78 23.44
C HIS A 129 -9.64 15.58 22.84
N VAL A 130 -9.54 15.40 21.52
CA VAL A 130 -8.24 15.22 20.84
C VAL A 130 -7.38 16.48 20.95
N THR A 131 -7.99 17.67 20.95
CA THR A 131 -7.28 18.94 21.17
C THR A 131 -6.66 19.00 22.57
N GLN A 132 -7.37 18.54 23.61
CA GLN A 132 -6.82 18.47 24.98
C GLN A 132 -5.62 17.54 25.05
N LEU A 133 -5.71 16.34 24.45
CA LEU A 133 -4.59 15.40 24.38
C LEU A 133 -3.37 15.99 23.66
N CYS A 134 -3.59 16.77 22.59
CA CYS A 134 -2.53 17.49 21.89
C CYS A 134 -1.86 18.52 22.79
N GLN A 135 -2.64 19.31 23.55
CA GLN A 135 -2.12 20.31 24.49
C GLN A 135 -1.29 19.65 25.60
N GLU A 136 -1.75 18.53 26.15
CA GLU A 136 -1.01 17.75 27.16
C GLU A 136 0.31 17.20 26.61
N ALA A 137 0.29 16.65 25.39
CA ALA A 137 1.49 16.15 24.71
C ALA A 137 2.49 17.28 24.44
N GLU A 138 2.04 18.45 23.96
CA GLU A 138 2.89 19.63 23.78
C GLU A 138 3.48 20.14 25.10
N ALA A 139 2.70 20.18 26.17
CA ALA A 139 3.18 20.57 27.50
C ALA A 139 4.27 19.62 28.01
N ARG A 140 4.13 18.32 27.77
CA ARG A 140 5.15 17.31 28.08
C ARG A 140 6.43 17.54 27.28
N VAL A 141 6.33 17.87 25.98
CA VAL A 141 7.48 18.22 25.14
C VAL A 141 8.21 19.43 25.69
N GLN A 142 7.49 20.50 26.05
CA GLN A 142 8.09 21.71 26.63
C GLN A 142 8.81 21.43 27.94
N THR A 143 8.22 20.60 28.80
CA THR A 143 8.82 20.19 30.08
C THR A 143 10.13 19.44 29.85
N LEU A 144 10.14 18.46 28.94
CA LEU A 144 11.33 17.69 28.59
C LEU A 144 12.38 18.56 27.89
N GLN A 145 11.97 19.51 27.05
CA GLN A 145 12.87 20.45 26.37
C GLN A 145 13.64 21.31 27.37
N LYS A 146 12.94 21.84 28.39
CA LYS A 146 13.55 22.64 29.46
C LYS A 146 14.53 21.79 30.28
N ALA A 147 14.15 20.57 30.64
CA ALA A 147 14.97 19.67 31.46
C ALA A 147 16.22 19.13 30.72
N LEU A 148 16.12 18.85 29.42
CA LEU A 148 17.14 18.10 28.65
C LEU A 148 17.89 18.95 27.62
N LYS A 149 17.77 20.29 27.67
CA LYS A 149 18.29 21.24 26.66
C LYS A 149 19.70 20.92 26.14
N ARG A 150 20.69 20.73 27.02
CA ARG A 150 22.10 20.46 26.63
C ARG A 150 22.25 19.11 25.92
N VAL A 151 21.52 18.10 26.36
CA VAL A 151 21.56 16.73 25.82
C VAL A 151 20.91 16.70 24.44
N ILE A 152 19.81 17.43 24.25
CA ILE A 152 19.13 17.59 22.95
C ILE A 152 20.08 18.24 21.93
N ILE A 153 20.74 19.34 22.30
CA ILE A 153 21.69 20.02 21.39
C ILE A 153 22.83 19.10 20.99
N LYS A 154 23.41 18.35 21.94
CA LYS A 154 24.52 17.44 21.66
C LYS A 154 24.12 16.24 20.78
N SER A 155 22.91 15.70 20.99
CA SER A 155 22.42 14.52 20.26
C SER A 155 21.72 14.83 18.93
N LYS A 156 21.38 16.10 18.68
CA LYS A 156 20.72 16.58 17.45
C LYS A 156 21.33 16.04 16.13
N PRO A 157 22.65 16.07 15.90
CA PRO A 157 23.23 15.57 14.65
C PRO A 157 22.97 14.08 14.40
N TYR A 158 22.86 13.29 15.47
CA TYR A 158 22.55 11.86 15.37
C TYR A 158 21.10 11.61 14.98
N PHE A 159 20.16 12.32 15.60
CA PHE A 159 18.74 12.18 15.26
C PHE A 159 18.42 12.71 13.86
N GLU A 160 19.08 13.79 13.42
CA GLU A 160 18.97 14.29 12.03
C GLU A 160 19.48 13.26 11.02
N LEU A 161 20.64 12.67 11.28
CA LEU A 161 21.21 11.64 10.41
C LEU A 161 20.35 10.37 10.41
N LYS A 162 19.80 9.98 11.59
CA LYS A 162 18.85 8.86 11.71
C LYS A 162 17.63 9.13 10.84
N ALA A 163 17.00 10.30 10.94
CA ALA A 163 15.85 10.67 10.14
C ALA A 163 16.12 10.64 8.63
N GLN A 164 17.28 11.18 8.18
CA GLN A 164 17.67 11.13 6.77
C GLN A 164 17.81 9.69 6.26
N PHE A 165 18.48 8.81 7.02
CA PHE A 165 18.60 7.41 6.63
C PHE A 165 17.25 6.69 6.67
N ASN A 166 16.38 7.00 7.63
CA ASN A 166 15.05 6.44 7.70
C ASN A 166 14.24 6.80 6.46
N HIS A 167 14.29 8.06 6.02
CA HIS A 167 13.61 8.50 4.80
C HIS A 167 14.10 7.74 3.55
N ILE A 168 15.42 7.66 3.35
CA ILE A 168 16.02 6.93 2.22
C ILE A 168 15.65 5.44 2.29
N LEU A 169 15.72 4.83 3.48
CA LEU A 169 15.37 3.43 3.67
C LEU A 169 13.90 3.17 3.36
N GLU A 170 12.99 4.03 3.78
CA GLU A 170 11.56 3.88 3.49
C GLU A 170 11.27 4.06 1.99
N GLU A 171 11.93 5.00 1.32
CA GLU A 171 11.84 5.15 -0.13
C GLU A 171 12.30 3.88 -0.88
N HIS A 172 13.46 3.34 -0.51
CA HIS A 172 13.98 2.12 -1.11
C HIS A 172 13.14 0.88 -0.76
N LYS A 173 12.62 0.78 0.47
CA LYS A 173 11.69 -0.27 0.90
C LYS A 173 10.40 -0.22 0.09
N SER A 174 9.81 0.96 -0.09
CA SER A 174 8.63 1.17 -0.92
C SER A 174 8.87 0.73 -2.37
N LYS A 175 10.02 1.10 -2.97
CA LYS A 175 10.42 0.63 -4.30
C LYS A 175 10.52 -0.89 -4.39
N VAL A 176 11.11 -1.54 -3.38
CA VAL A 176 11.22 -3.01 -3.32
C VAL A 176 9.82 -3.63 -3.26
N VAL A 177 8.95 -3.17 -2.37
CA VAL A 177 7.57 -3.68 -2.24
C VAL A 177 6.78 -3.51 -3.55
N GLN A 178 6.90 -2.36 -4.21
CA GLN A 178 6.24 -2.13 -5.51
C GLN A 178 6.73 -3.07 -6.61
N LEU A 179 8.05 -3.33 -6.67
CA LEU A 179 8.63 -4.26 -7.64
C LEU A 179 8.23 -5.71 -7.33
N GLU A 180 8.21 -6.11 -6.06
CA GLU A 180 7.73 -7.41 -5.62
C GLU A 180 6.27 -7.63 -6.00
N GLU A 181 5.42 -6.63 -5.79
CA GLU A 181 4.01 -6.68 -6.18
C GLU A 181 3.85 -6.81 -7.70
N ARG A 182 4.64 -6.06 -8.48
CA ARG A 182 4.67 -6.18 -9.94
C ARG A 182 5.07 -7.59 -10.38
N VAL A 183 6.15 -8.13 -9.84
CA VAL A 183 6.61 -9.48 -10.16
C VAL A 183 5.57 -10.53 -9.76
N ALA A 184 4.92 -10.37 -8.61
CA ALA A 184 3.82 -11.24 -8.18
C ALA A 184 2.62 -11.18 -9.14
N LYS A 185 2.25 -9.99 -9.62
CA LYS A 185 1.18 -9.79 -10.62
C LYS A 185 1.53 -10.47 -11.95
N VAL A 186 2.76 -10.32 -12.45
CA VAL A 186 3.21 -10.97 -13.69
C VAL A 186 3.23 -12.50 -13.55
N LYS A 187 3.76 -13.03 -12.44
CA LYS A 187 3.74 -14.47 -12.14
C LYS A 187 2.32 -15.03 -12.09
N THR A 188 1.40 -14.31 -11.46
CA THR A 188 -0.01 -14.70 -11.39
C THR A 188 -0.61 -14.76 -12.79
N ARG A 189 -0.44 -13.71 -13.61
CA ARG A 189 -0.91 -13.67 -15.00
C ARG A 189 -0.33 -14.81 -15.85
N TYR A 190 0.96 -15.09 -15.71
CA TYR A 190 1.63 -16.18 -16.41
C TYR A 190 1.08 -17.55 -15.99
N SER A 191 0.89 -17.78 -14.69
CA SER A 191 0.32 -19.04 -14.18
C SER A 191 -1.12 -19.26 -14.66
N VAL A 192 -1.92 -18.20 -14.74
CA VAL A 192 -3.29 -18.27 -15.28
C VAL A 192 -3.25 -18.58 -16.77
N ALA A 193 -2.37 -17.94 -17.54
CA ALA A 193 -2.23 -18.21 -18.97
C ALA A 193 -1.82 -19.67 -19.24
N LEU A 194 -0.86 -20.22 -18.47
CA LEU A 194 -0.46 -21.63 -18.58
C LEU A 194 -1.62 -22.58 -18.26
N ARG A 195 -2.35 -22.36 -17.16
CA ARG A 195 -3.53 -23.15 -16.82
C ARG A 195 -4.61 -23.09 -17.90
N ASN A 196 -4.82 -21.92 -18.50
CA ASN A 196 -5.77 -21.77 -19.61
C ASN A 196 -5.34 -22.57 -20.84
N LEU A 197 -4.04 -22.58 -21.18
CA LEU A 197 -3.51 -23.38 -22.29
C LEU A 197 -3.62 -24.88 -22.01
N GLU A 198 -3.34 -25.31 -20.77
CA GLU A 198 -3.54 -26.69 -20.32
C GLU A 198 -5.02 -27.10 -20.44
N GLN A 199 -5.95 -26.26 -20.00
CA GLN A 199 -7.39 -26.50 -20.11
C GLN A 199 -7.85 -26.61 -21.57
N ILE A 200 -7.40 -25.71 -22.45
CA ILE A 200 -7.73 -25.77 -23.88
C ILE A 200 -7.17 -27.06 -24.49
N SER A 201 -5.94 -27.44 -24.14
CA SER A 201 -5.31 -28.69 -24.60
C SER A 201 -6.14 -29.91 -24.17
N GLU A 202 -6.47 -30.01 -22.88
CA GLU A 202 -7.30 -31.07 -22.29
C GLU A 202 -8.67 -31.16 -22.99
N GLN A 203 -9.31 -30.03 -23.26
CA GLN A 203 -10.59 -29.96 -23.98
C GLN A 203 -10.47 -30.47 -25.42
N ILE A 204 -9.41 -30.10 -26.14
CA ILE A 204 -9.15 -30.59 -27.51
C ILE A 204 -8.93 -32.11 -27.49
N HIS A 205 -8.13 -32.61 -26.54
CA HIS A 205 -7.89 -34.05 -26.39
C HIS A 205 -9.16 -34.81 -26.03
N ALA A 206 -9.95 -34.31 -25.08
CA ALA A 206 -11.24 -34.88 -24.70
C ALA A 206 -12.22 -34.90 -25.88
N GLN A 207 -12.31 -33.82 -26.66
CA GLN A 207 -13.18 -33.72 -27.82
C GLN A 207 -12.76 -34.71 -28.93
N ARG A 208 -11.46 -34.81 -29.22
CA ARG A 208 -10.92 -35.80 -30.16
C ARG A 208 -11.19 -37.23 -29.69
N GLY A 209 -11.04 -37.49 -28.39
CA GLY A 209 -11.38 -38.79 -27.77
C GLY A 209 -12.86 -39.15 -27.95
N ARG A 210 -13.78 -38.20 -27.69
CA ARG A 210 -15.22 -38.40 -27.93
C ARG A 210 -15.53 -38.69 -29.40
N ILE A 211 -14.93 -37.95 -30.34
CA ILE A 211 -15.11 -38.17 -31.79
C ILE A 211 -14.62 -39.57 -32.19
N ARG A 212 -13.45 -40.01 -31.69
CA ARG A 212 -12.92 -41.36 -31.94
C ARG A 212 -13.86 -42.44 -31.37
N ALA A 213 -14.29 -42.31 -30.11
CA ALA A 213 -15.21 -43.24 -29.48
C ALA A 213 -16.61 -43.28 -30.14
N ALA A 214 -17.07 -42.16 -30.70
CA ALA A 214 -18.32 -42.10 -31.47
C ALA A 214 -18.17 -42.81 -32.84
N ARG A 215 -17.03 -42.65 -33.52
CA ARG A 215 -16.72 -43.37 -34.77
C ARG A 215 -16.58 -44.87 -34.55
N GLU A 216 -15.95 -45.31 -33.47
CA GLU A 216 -15.88 -46.72 -33.10
C GLU A 216 -17.26 -47.30 -32.80
N ARG A 217 -18.12 -46.57 -32.07
CA ARG A 217 -19.51 -46.98 -31.85
C ARG A 217 -20.31 -47.06 -33.16
N ASN A 218 -20.11 -46.13 -34.09
CA ASN A 218 -20.75 -46.19 -35.41
C ASN A 218 -20.21 -47.32 -36.30
N ARG A 219 -18.92 -47.66 -36.21
CA ARG A 219 -18.36 -48.86 -36.85
C ARG A 219 -18.92 -50.15 -36.23
N ALA A 220 -19.13 -50.20 -34.92
CA ALA A 220 -19.74 -51.34 -34.24
C ALA A 220 -21.24 -51.48 -34.53
N ARG A 221 -21.95 -50.38 -34.86
CA ARG A 221 -23.37 -50.37 -35.27
C ARG A 221 -23.59 -50.46 -36.79
N GLY A 222 -22.55 -50.30 -37.60
CA GLY A 222 -22.58 -50.40 -39.06
C GLY A 222 -22.62 -51.85 -39.52
N GLY A 223 -23.78 -52.49 -39.37
CA GLY A 223 -24.07 -53.78 -39.97
C GLY A 223 -23.91 -53.74 -41.50
N ARG A 224 -23.07 -54.65 -41.99
CA ARG A 224 -23.07 -55.30 -43.31
C ARG A 224 -24.19 -54.83 -44.27
N SER A 225 -23.81 -54.13 -45.33
CA SER A 225 -24.50 -54.25 -46.62
C SER A 225 -23.70 -55.23 -47.48
N SER A 226 -24.35 -56.29 -47.95
CA SER A 226 -23.81 -57.44 -48.69
C SER A 226 -22.90 -57.09 -49.89
N PRO A 227 -21.92 -57.96 -50.22
CA PRO A 227 -21.22 -57.95 -51.50
C PRO A 227 -21.89 -58.93 -52.48
N VAL A 228 -22.56 -58.41 -53.51
CA VAL A 228 -22.99 -59.14 -54.72
C VAL A 228 -23.01 -58.07 -55.82
N GLY A 229 -22.12 -58.01 -56.81
CA GLY A 229 -21.68 -59.06 -57.73
C GLY A 229 -22.41 -58.82 -59.07
N ALA A 230 -21.80 -58.05 -59.98
CA ALA A 230 -22.20 -57.99 -61.39
C ALA A 230 -21.09 -57.31 -62.22
N GLU A 231 -20.63 -58.03 -63.23
CA GLU A 231 -19.54 -57.71 -64.14
C GLU A 231 -19.84 -56.59 -65.15
N SER A 232 -18.80 -55.86 -65.59
CA SER A 232 -18.56 -55.56 -67.01
C SER A 232 -17.18 -54.93 -67.21
N GLU A 233 -16.38 -55.57 -68.05
CA GLU A 233 -15.14 -55.04 -68.60
C GLU A 233 -15.43 -53.93 -69.61
N GLY A 234 -14.62 -52.87 -69.55
CA GLY A 234 -14.60 -51.78 -70.53
C GLY A 234 -13.22 -51.14 -70.53
N VAL A 235 -12.31 -51.73 -71.29
CA VAL A 235 -11.01 -51.17 -71.65
C VAL A 235 -11.24 -49.89 -72.48
N ILE A 236 -10.54 -48.79 -72.18
CA ILE A 236 -9.74 -47.98 -73.12
C ILE A 236 -9.23 -46.65 -72.48
N GLN A 237 -7.90 -46.50 -72.54
CA GLN A 237 -7.01 -45.32 -72.64
C GLN A 237 -6.93 -44.22 -71.56
N SER A 238 -5.80 -44.29 -70.84
CA SER A 238 -4.67 -43.32 -70.86
C SER A 238 -4.99 -41.82 -70.87
N GLY A 239 -4.60 -41.14 -69.77
CA GLY A 239 -4.59 -39.68 -69.70
C GLY A 239 -4.12 -39.11 -68.36
N VAL A 240 -2.90 -39.47 -67.94
CA VAL A 240 -1.93 -38.62 -67.20
C VAL A 240 -2.49 -37.61 -66.19
N TYR A 241 -2.46 -37.93 -64.89
CA TYR A 241 -1.64 -37.22 -63.89
C TYR A 241 -1.56 -38.00 -62.57
N ALA A 242 -0.38 -37.94 -61.97
CA ALA A 242 0.18 -38.72 -60.87
C ALA A 242 -0.70 -38.93 -59.62
N GLY A 243 -0.61 -40.17 -59.08
CA GLY A 243 -0.07 -40.37 -57.73
C GLY A 243 -1.06 -40.70 -56.61
N VAL A 244 -1.60 -41.92 -56.63
CA VAL A 244 -2.35 -42.54 -55.53
C VAL A 244 -1.42 -43.04 -54.43
N VAL A 245 -1.67 -42.51 -53.24
CA VAL A 245 -1.77 -43.18 -51.93
C VAL A 245 -1.57 -44.72 -51.92
N ALA A 246 -0.52 -45.20 -51.25
CA ALA A 246 -0.54 -46.47 -50.52
C ALA A 246 0.44 -46.41 -49.34
N ASN A 247 -0.10 -46.69 -48.15
CA ASN A 247 0.60 -46.77 -46.86
C ASN A 247 1.85 -47.67 -46.91
N PRO A 248 2.84 -47.37 -46.07
CA PRO A 248 3.03 -48.23 -44.89
C PRO A 248 3.43 -47.47 -43.61
N LEU A 249 2.76 -47.83 -42.51
CA LEU A 249 3.39 -48.23 -41.24
C LEU A 249 4.59 -47.39 -40.72
N MET A 250 4.34 -46.50 -39.76
CA MET A 250 5.29 -46.03 -38.73
C MET A 250 4.42 -45.51 -37.57
N ASP A 251 4.14 -46.33 -36.55
CA ASP A 251 4.81 -46.30 -35.25
C ASP A 251 5.78 -45.13 -35.03
N ASN A 252 5.51 -44.33 -33.98
CA ASN A 252 6.47 -43.68 -33.06
C ASN A 252 5.97 -42.32 -32.55
N ASP A 253 5.00 -42.30 -31.63
CA ASP A 253 4.74 -41.09 -30.83
C ASP A 253 4.32 -41.37 -29.37
N TRP A 254 4.57 -42.61 -28.91
CA TRP A 254 4.40 -42.99 -27.48
C TRP A 254 5.74 -43.00 -26.73
N ALA A 255 6.85 -43.13 -27.44
CA ALA A 255 8.19 -43.19 -26.85
C ALA A 255 8.72 -41.81 -26.39
N ASP A 256 8.12 -40.70 -26.85
CA ASP A 256 8.60 -39.35 -26.54
C ASP A 256 8.04 -38.81 -25.21
N GLN A 257 6.82 -39.24 -24.83
CA GLN A 257 6.25 -38.93 -23.51
C GLN A 257 6.99 -39.65 -22.37
N GLU A 258 7.39 -40.90 -22.58
CA GLU A 258 8.15 -41.67 -21.59
C GLU A 258 9.56 -41.11 -21.41
N LYS A 259 10.23 -40.70 -22.51
CA LYS A 259 11.54 -40.03 -22.46
C LYS A 259 11.46 -38.66 -21.79
N THR A 260 10.38 -37.92 -22.00
CA THR A 260 10.14 -36.63 -21.32
C THR A 260 9.89 -36.83 -19.82
N ARG A 261 9.10 -37.84 -19.43
CA ARG A 261 8.94 -38.25 -18.02
C ARG A 261 10.27 -38.67 -17.40
N GLN A 262 11.02 -39.55 -18.05
CA GLN A 262 12.31 -40.02 -17.56
C GLN A 262 13.35 -38.90 -17.50
N TRP A 263 13.34 -37.92 -18.41
CA TRP A 263 14.19 -36.74 -18.33
C TRP A 263 13.83 -35.86 -17.13
N VAL A 264 12.54 -35.63 -16.88
CA VAL A 264 12.05 -34.88 -15.70
C VAL A 264 12.36 -35.62 -14.39
N GLU A 265 12.23 -36.94 -14.36
CA GLU A 265 12.48 -37.78 -13.19
C GLU A 265 14.00 -37.91 -12.91
N LYS A 266 14.81 -38.09 -13.96
CA LYS A 266 16.28 -38.10 -13.90
C LYS A 266 16.88 -36.73 -13.53
N HIS A 267 16.18 -35.63 -13.84
CA HIS A 267 16.57 -34.28 -13.42
C HIS A 267 15.85 -33.77 -12.16
N ARG A 268 14.99 -34.58 -11.54
CA ARG A 268 14.37 -34.30 -10.23
C ARG A 268 15.40 -34.38 -9.10
N ASP A 269 16.33 -35.33 -9.22
CA ASP A 269 17.41 -35.55 -8.24
C ASP A 269 18.72 -34.83 -8.60
N ALA A 270 18.85 -34.32 -9.84
CA ALA A 270 19.94 -33.45 -10.26
C ALA A 270 19.70 -31.98 -9.84
N GLY A 271 19.63 -31.77 -8.52
CA GLY A 271 20.04 -30.56 -7.78
C GLY A 271 19.97 -29.19 -8.48
N TRP A 272 18.79 -28.76 -8.93
CA TRP A 272 18.54 -27.33 -9.14
C TRP A 272 18.34 -26.68 -7.77
N GLY A 273 19.39 -26.03 -7.25
CA GLY A 273 19.29 -25.19 -6.04
C GLY A 273 20.23 -25.54 -4.87
N ARG A 274 21.28 -26.36 -5.07
CA ARG A 274 22.26 -26.68 -4.00
C ARG A 274 23.72 -26.26 -4.27
N ARG A 275 24.00 -25.45 -5.31
CA ARG A 275 25.35 -24.90 -5.58
C ARG A 275 25.49 -23.39 -5.30
N GLU A 276 24.47 -22.73 -4.77
CA GLU A 276 24.57 -21.31 -4.34
C GLU A 276 24.44 -21.13 -2.82
N ARG A 277 24.30 -22.21 -2.05
CA ARG A 277 24.13 -22.15 -0.58
C ARG A 277 25.45 -22.39 0.21
N ALA A 278 26.55 -22.74 -0.44
CA ALA A 278 27.79 -23.10 0.26
C ALA A 278 28.94 -22.07 0.17
N GLU A 279 28.83 -21.02 -0.65
CA GLU A 279 29.91 -20.02 -0.82
C GLU A 279 29.53 -18.58 -0.41
N LYS A 280 28.43 -18.41 0.32
CA LYS A 280 28.06 -17.09 0.90
C LYS A 280 27.67 -17.16 2.38
N ALA A 281 28.33 -18.07 3.10
CA ALA A 281 28.31 -18.15 4.56
C ALA A 281 29.60 -17.60 5.17
N GLY A 282 30.19 -16.57 4.55
CA GLY A 282 31.31 -15.80 5.09
C GLY A 282 30.86 -14.38 5.39
N SER A 283 30.64 -14.09 6.68
CA SER A 283 30.45 -12.76 7.27
C SER A 283 29.17 -12.01 6.90
N ASP A 284 28.15 -12.12 7.77
CA ASP A 284 27.42 -10.98 8.37
C ASP A 284 26.15 -11.49 9.05
N SER A 285 26.34 -12.15 10.19
CA SER A 285 25.25 -12.50 11.10
C SER A 285 24.83 -11.27 11.92
N MET A 286 24.14 -10.30 11.29
CA MET A 286 23.19 -9.49 12.06
C MET A 286 21.92 -10.31 12.22
N SER A 287 21.59 -10.66 13.47
CA SER A 287 20.39 -11.41 13.82
C SER A 287 19.15 -10.78 13.17
N VAL A 288 18.28 -11.62 12.63
CA VAL A 288 16.96 -11.26 12.07
C VAL A 288 16.16 -10.39 13.05
N ILE A 289 16.41 -10.57 14.35
CA ILE A 289 15.82 -9.83 15.47
C ILE A 289 16.33 -8.37 15.49
N SER A 290 17.60 -8.11 15.17
CA SER A 290 18.17 -6.76 15.08
C SER A 290 17.55 -5.98 13.92
N LEU A 291 17.27 -6.64 12.80
CA LEU A 291 16.65 -6.04 11.62
C LEU A 291 15.17 -5.75 11.82
N GLN A 292 14.46 -6.62 12.54
CA GLN A 292 13.04 -6.43 12.85
C GLN A 292 12.82 -5.33 13.90
N THR A 293 13.70 -5.24 14.90
CA THR A 293 13.70 -4.14 15.88
C THR A 293 14.00 -2.79 15.22
N ILE A 294 14.98 -2.73 14.31
CA ILE A 294 15.26 -1.50 13.54
C ILE A 294 14.07 -1.18 12.63
N ALA A 295 13.49 -2.15 11.91
CA ALA A 295 12.32 -1.95 11.05
C ALA A 295 11.07 -1.45 11.81
N SER A 296 10.81 -1.95 13.02
CA SER A 296 9.72 -1.44 13.87
C SER A 296 10.01 -0.06 14.48
N ASP A 297 11.28 0.28 14.74
CA ASP A 297 11.68 1.61 15.21
C ASP A 297 11.65 2.66 14.09
N LEU A 298 11.61 2.22 12.82
CA LEU A 298 11.51 3.04 11.60
C LEU A 298 10.07 3.40 11.20
N GLU A 299 9.07 2.64 11.66
CA GLU A 299 7.65 2.81 11.28
C GLU A 299 7.00 4.02 11.96
N LYS A 300 7.70 4.65 12.91
CA LYS A 300 7.23 5.77 13.72
C LYS A 300 8.00 7.04 13.33
N PHE A 301 7.63 7.63 12.21
CA PHE A 301 7.99 8.96 11.70
C PHE A 301 8.90 9.80 12.61
N ASP A 302 10.20 9.85 12.33
CA ASP A 302 11.15 10.73 13.03
C ASP A 302 11.17 12.09 12.32
N SER A 303 10.23 12.98 12.65
CA SER A 303 10.14 14.31 12.05
C SER A 303 11.16 15.26 12.66
N VAL A 304 12.43 15.08 12.32
CA VAL A 304 13.55 15.92 12.77
C VAL A 304 13.69 17.20 11.91
N GLU A 305 12.84 17.36 10.89
CA GLU A 305 12.80 18.49 9.93
C GLU A 305 12.63 19.89 10.57
N HIS A 306 12.35 19.97 11.87
CA HIS A 306 12.04 21.21 12.59
C HIS A 306 13.11 21.56 13.64
N LEU A 307 14.28 20.91 13.62
CA LEU A 307 15.39 21.31 14.47
C LEU A 307 16.10 22.58 13.96
N GLY A 308 15.75 23.08 12.77
CA GLY A 308 16.18 24.38 12.25
C GLY A 308 15.76 25.54 13.17
N ASP A 309 14.59 25.45 13.79
CA ASP A 309 14.05 26.50 14.68
C ASP A 309 14.68 26.52 16.08
N LEU A 310 15.67 25.66 16.36
CA LEU A 310 16.48 25.81 17.56
C LEU A 310 17.51 26.95 17.45
N SER A 311 17.56 27.66 16.32
CA SER A 311 18.37 28.87 16.15
C SER A 311 18.03 29.97 17.17
N ASP A 312 16.81 29.99 17.73
CA ASP A 312 16.41 30.95 18.77
C ASP A 312 17.03 30.69 20.15
N VAL A 313 17.73 29.58 20.33
CA VAL A 313 18.47 29.31 21.57
C VAL A 313 19.78 30.12 21.65
N GLY A 314 20.26 30.65 20.52
CA GLY A 314 21.39 31.59 20.48
C GLY A 314 21.07 32.92 21.18
N SER A 315 19.82 33.39 21.12
CA SER A 315 19.41 34.64 21.78
C SER A 315 19.45 34.54 23.31
N ILE A 316 19.19 33.36 23.90
CA ILE A 316 19.21 33.18 25.36
C ILE A 316 20.62 33.15 25.97
N ILE A 317 21.68 33.01 25.15
CA ILE A 317 23.07 33.06 25.63
C ILE A 317 23.63 34.50 25.55
N GLY A 318 22.95 35.41 24.84
CA GLY A 318 23.32 36.83 24.76
C GLY A 318 22.62 37.76 25.76
N GLU A 319 21.56 37.30 26.42
CA GLU A 319 20.68 38.15 27.25
C GLU A 319 21.10 38.32 28.72
N GLU A 320 22.35 38.06 29.10
CA GLU A 320 22.86 38.49 30.42
C GLU A 320 23.30 39.96 30.44
N LYS A 321 23.11 40.70 29.34
CA LYS A 321 23.51 42.11 29.26
C LYS A 321 22.51 43.00 28.52
N GLU A 322 21.23 42.96 28.88
CA GLU A 322 20.34 44.13 28.76
C GLU A 322 19.01 43.89 29.49
N LYS A 323 18.91 44.44 30.71
CA LYS A 323 17.64 44.55 31.42
C LYS A 323 16.83 45.67 30.79
N GLY A 324 15.71 45.31 30.16
CA GLY A 324 14.54 46.17 30.06
C GLY A 324 13.94 46.35 28.67
N ALA A 325 13.19 45.36 28.17
CA ALA A 325 12.02 45.55 27.28
C ALA A 325 11.52 44.21 26.71
N SER A 326 10.69 43.45 27.42
CA SER A 326 10.02 42.27 26.81
C SER A 326 8.68 41.87 27.45
N GLY A 327 7.97 42.83 28.05
CA GLY A 327 6.62 42.61 28.59
C GLY A 327 5.50 42.62 27.53
N ALA A 328 5.72 43.27 26.38
CA ALA A 328 4.67 43.51 25.38
C ALA A 328 4.41 42.31 24.46
N ASP A 329 5.44 41.52 24.14
CA ASP A 329 5.36 40.48 23.09
C ASP A 329 4.71 39.16 23.58
N ARG A 330 4.74 38.88 24.89
CA ARG A 330 3.96 37.78 25.49
C ARG A 330 2.47 38.09 25.55
N GLN A 331 2.11 39.34 25.87
CA GLN A 331 0.72 39.77 25.89
C GLN A 331 0.09 39.84 24.49
N GLN A 332 0.88 40.06 23.44
CA GLN A 332 0.40 40.02 22.06
C GLN A 332 0.03 38.59 21.63
N ARG A 333 0.89 37.59 21.90
CA ARG A 333 0.63 36.18 21.54
C ARG A 333 -0.51 35.53 22.34
N ASP A 334 -0.67 35.89 23.61
CA ASP A 334 -1.79 35.41 24.41
C ASP A 334 -3.11 36.07 23.98
N ARG A 335 -3.08 37.36 23.55
CA ARG A 335 -4.24 38.03 22.94
C ARG A 335 -4.60 37.47 21.56
N GLU A 336 -3.64 37.03 20.77
CA GLU A 336 -3.87 36.37 19.47
C GLU A 336 -4.43 34.94 19.63
N ARG A 337 -4.00 34.20 20.65
CA ARG A 337 -4.62 32.92 21.03
C ARG A 337 -6.03 33.10 21.56
N GLU A 338 -6.26 34.10 22.41
CA GLU A 338 -7.61 34.42 22.87
C GLU A 338 -8.51 34.96 21.77
N SER A 339 -7.98 35.73 20.80
CA SER A 339 -8.77 36.23 19.67
C SER A 339 -9.16 35.11 18.72
N PHE A 340 -8.28 34.12 18.48
CA PHE A 340 -8.61 32.91 17.72
C PHE A 340 -9.72 32.09 18.40
N VAL A 341 -9.66 31.92 19.72
CA VAL A 341 -10.70 31.24 20.49
C VAL A 341 -12.01 32.04 20.48
N LYS A 342 -11.97 33.37 20.64
CA LYS A 342 -13.16 34.25 20.64
C LYS A 342 -13.79 34.37 19.24
N GLN A 343 -13.00 34.28 18.17
CA GLN A 343 -13.50 34.31 16.79
C GLN A 343 -14.30 33.04 16.45
N HIS A 344 -13.89 31.88 16.97
CA HIS A 344 -14.66 30.64 16.84
C HIS A 344 -15.98 30.64 17.65
N HIS A 345 -16.04 31.37 18.76
CA HIS A 345 -17.27 31.49 19.56
C HIS A 345 -18.25 32.55 19.04
N ARG A 346 -17.76 33.58 18.33
CA ARG A 346 -18.63 34.64 17.74
C ARG A 346 -19.37 34.22 16.48
N SER A 347 -18.97 33.12 15.84
CA SER A 347 -19.67 32.55 14.68
C SER A 347 -20.89 31.69 15.05
N ILE A 348 -21.17 31.52 16.34
CA ILE A 348 -22.27 30.68 16.87
C ILE A 348 -23.40 31.57 17.46
N SER A 349 -23.34 32.89 17.30
CA SER A 349 -24.42 33.79 17.67
C SER A 349 -24.62 34.85 16.61
N LEU A 350 -25.31 34.46 15.53
CA LEU A 350 -26.25 35.29 14.78
C LEU A 350 -27.26 34.37 14.09
#